data_AF-A0A0C2ZXD5-F1
#
_entry.id   AF-A0A0C2ZXD5-F1
#
_cell.length_a   1.000
_cell.length_b   1.000
_cell.length_c   1.000
_cell.angle_alpha   90.00
_cell.angle_beta   90.00
_cell.angle_gamma   90.00
#
_symmetry.space_group_name_H-M   'P 1'
#
loop_
_entity.id
_entity.type
_entity.pdbx_description
1 polymer ?
#
loop_
_entity_poly.entity_id
_entity_poly.type
_entity_poly.pdbx_seq_one_letter_code
_entity_poly.pdbx_strand_id
1 'polypeptide(L)'
;DVLHQLYQGIVKHLTTWCSSFINDAELDAQLKSLPPCFGVRHFSGGWSNLSQISGKERKDMACVLLGCMVGKVLSRVITIYRALLNFLYLAQYPTHDDDSLYMEDALDLFHRHKSVLTGQDLNIHKHLNILKFHSMVHYMECIK
;
A
#
# COMPACT_ATOMS: atom_id res chain seq x y z
N ASP A 1 14.26 -4.61 -12.41
CA ASP A 1 13.79 -3.25 -12.73
C ASP A 1 13.54 -2.47 -11.43
N VAL A 2 13.81 -1.16 -11.46
CA VAL A 2 13.70 -0.20 -10.35
C VAL A 2 12.25 -0.04 -9.89
N LEU A 3 11.30 -0.01 -10.83
CA LEU A 3 9.88 0.09 -10.51
C LEU A 3 9.40 -1.15 -9.77
N HIS A 4 9.82 -2.35 -10.20
CA HIS A 4 9.56 -3.57 -9.44
C HIS A 4 10.10 -3.47 -8.00
N GLN A 5 11.32 -2.97 -7.80
CA GLN A 5 11.91 -2.80 -6.47
C GLN A 5 11.21 -1.72 -5.63
N LEU A 6 10.64 -0.69 -6.26
CA LEU A 6 9.82 0.33 -5.60
C LEU A 6 8.53 -0.30 -5.09
N TYR A 7 7.82 -0.99 -5.99
CA TYR A 7 6.56 -1.68 -5.68
C TYR A 7 6.72 -2.67 -4.53
N GLN A 8 7.68 -3.59 -4.61
CA GLN A 8 7.88 -4.59 -3.57
C GLN A 8 8.20 -3.94 -2.21
N GLY A 9 8.96 -2.85 -2.21
CA GLY A 9 9.33 -2.12 -0.99
C GLY A 9 8.13 -1.42 -0.34
N ILE A 10 7.35 -0.65 -1.11
CA ILE A 10 6.20 0.07 -0.58
C ILE A 10 5.11 -0.89 -0.11
N VAL A 11 4.78 -1.94 -0.88
CA VAL A 11 3.77 -2.92 -0.45
C VAL A 11 4.21 -3.62 0.83
N LYS A 12 5.50 -3.97 0.98
CA LYS A 12 6.02 -4.52 2.23
C LYS A 12 5.74 -3.58 3.41
N HIS A 13 6.04 -2.29 3.29
CA HIS A 13 5.75 -1.32 4.35
C HIS A 13 4.26 -1.23 4.66
N LEU A 14 3.40 -1.14 3.64
CA LEU A 14 1.94 -1.10 3.83
C LEU A 14 1.42 -2.33 4.56
N THR A 15 1.92 -3.53 4.21
CA THR A 15 1.53 -4.77 4.90
C THR A 15 2.03 -4.80 6.35
N THR A 16 3.28 -4.38 6.61
CA THR A 16 3.83 -4.32 7.98
C THR A 16 3.09 -3.32 8.85
N TRP A 17 2.76 -2.13 8.33
CA TRP A 17 1.99 -1.13 9.07
C TRP A 17 0.55 -1.58 9.33
N CYS A 18 -0.02 -2.44 8.47
CA CYS A 18 -1.39 -2.93 8.64
C CYS A 18 -1.56 -3.64 9.99
N SER A 19 -0.56 -4.44 10.38
CA SER A 19 -0.52 -5.14 11.68
C SER A 19 -0.45 -4.21 12.89
N SER A 20 -0.12 -2.92 12.70
CA SER A 20 -0.18 -1.91 13.78
C SER A 20 -1.58 -1.35 14.00
N PHE A 21 -2.50 -1.53 13.04
CA PHE A 21 -3.89 -1.03 13.14
C PHE A 21 -4.91 -2.14 13.38
N ILE A 22 -4.65 -3.32 12.82
CA ILE A 22 -5.57 -4.46 12.82
C ILE A 22 -4.75 -5.66 13.29
N ASN A 23 -5.24 -6.37 14.30
CA ASN A 23 -4.59 -7.60 14.74
C ASN A 23 -4.70 -8.70 13.67
N ASP A 24 -3.76 -9.63 13.68
CA ASP A 24 -3.65 -10.72 12.70
C ASP A 24 -4.94 -11.54 12.55
N ALA A 25 -5.61 -11.87 13.66
CA ALA A 25 -6.84 -12.66 13.63
C ALA A 25 -7.99 -11.94 12.91
N GLU A 26 -8.12 -10.63 13.13
CA GLU A 26 -9.12 -9.78 12.49
C GLU A 26 -8.79 -9.52 11.02
N LEU A 27 -7.51 -9.34 10.68
CA LEU A 27 -7.06 -9.22 9.31
C LEU A 27 -7.35 -10.50 8.52
N ASP A 28 -7.01 -11.66 9.08
CA ASP A 28 -7.27 -12.97 8.49
C ASP A 28 -8.78 -13.24 8.35
N ALA A 29 -9.59 -12.82 9.33
CA ALA A 29 -11.04 -12.91 9.22
C ALA A 29 -11.57 -12.09 8.03
N GLN A 30 -11.05 -10.87 7.83
CA GLN A 30 -11.46 -10.05 6.69
C GLN A 30 -11.02 -10.61 5.35
N LEU A 31 -9.79 -11.11 5.27
CA LEU A 31 -9.28 -11.76 4.06
C LEU A 31 -10.15 -12.95 3.63
N LYS A 32 -10.68 -13.71 4.61
CA LYS A 32 -11.59 -14.84 4.37
C LYS A 32 -12.98 -14.39 3.92
N SER A 33 -13.49 -13.25 4.40
CA SER A 33 -14.81 -12.76 4.03
C SER A 33 -14.84 -11.98 2.71
N LEU A 34 -13.69 -11.62 2.14
CA LEU A 34 -13.64 -10.96 0.84
C LEU A 34 -14.20 -11.88 -0.26
N PRO A 35 -15.10 -11.36 -1.12
CA PRO A 35 -15.58 -12.15 -2.26
C PRO A 35 -14.42 -12.46 -3.22
N PRO A 36 -14.50 -13.57 -3.98
CA PRO A 36 -13.54 -13.85 -5.03
C PRO A 36 -13.48 -12.71 -6.06
N CYS A 37 -12.26 -12.24 -6.37
CA CYS A 37 -12.02 -11.23 -7.39
C CYS A 37 -11.25 -11.83 -8.55
N PHE A 38 -11.65 -11.51 -9.78
CA PHE A 38 -10.98 -12.04 -10.97
C PHE A 38 -9.49 -11.63 -11.01
N GLY A 39 -8.61 -12.61 -11.24
CA GLY A 39 -7.16 -12.38 -11.36
C GLY A 39 -6.41 -12.12 -10.03
N VAL A 40 -7.12 -12.13 -8.90
CA VAL A 40 -6.56 -11.94 -7.55
C VAL A 40 -6.73 -13.22 -6.74
N ARG A 41 -5.66 -13.68 -6.10
CA ARG A 41 -5.73 -14.84 -5.21
C ARG A 41 -6.67 -14.59 -4.03
N HIS A 42 -7.53 -15.55 -3.74
CA HIS A 42 -8.30 -15.58 -2.51
C HIS A 42 -7.45 -16.17 -1.36
N PHE A 43 -7.33 -15.43 -0.26
CA PHE A 43 -6.52 -15.80 0.90
C PHE A 43 -7.38 -16.49 1.97
N SER A 44 -7.93 -17.67 1.65
CA SER A 44 -8.77 -18.44 2.59
C SER A 44 -8.03 -18.88 3.87
N GLY A 45 -6.71 -19.01 3.79
CA GLY A 45 -5.83 -19.27 4.93
C GLY A 45 -5.42 -18.03 5.72
N GLY A 46 -5.79 -16.82 5.28
CA GLY A 46 -5.22 -15.59 5.84
C GLY A 46 -3.78 -15.32 5.42
N TRP A 47 -3.20 -14.24 5.92
CA TRP A 47 -1.82 -13.85 5.68
C TRP A 47 -0.86 -14.38 6.73
N SER A 48 -1.31 -14.57 7.98
CA SER A 48 -0.45 -15.06 9.06
C SER A 48 0.11 -16.47 8.81
N ASN A 49 -0.51 -17.23 7.91
CA ASN A 49 -0.03 -18.56 7.49
C ASN A 49 0.99 -18.53 6.34
N LEU A 50 1.33 -17.36 5.79
CA LEU A 50 2.29 -17.23 4.70
C LEU A 50 3.73 -17.15 5.25
N SER A 51 4.47 -18.25 5.15
CA SER A 51 5.89 -18.31 5.57
C SER A 51 6.85 -17.70 4.54
N GLN A 52 6.49 -17.75 3.25
CA GLN A 52 7.24 -17.15 2.15
C GLN A 52 6.27 -16.42 1.21
N ILE A 53 6.49 -15.13 1.00
CA ILE A 53 5.64 -14.29 0.15
C ILE A 53 6.35 -14.08 -1.20
N SER A 54 5.84 -14.73 -2.23
CA SER A 54 6.26 -14.56 -3.63
C SER A 54 5.89 -13.19 -4.18
N GLY A 55 6.50 -12.81 -5.31
CA GLY A 55 6.17 -11.55 -5.98
C GLY A 55 4.71 -11.47 -6.45
N LYS A 56 4.13 -12.60 -6.87
CA LYS A 56 2.71 -12.69 -7.26
C LYS A 56 1.79 -12.54 -6.05
N GLU A 57 2.10 -13.21 -4.94
CA GLU A 57 1.35 -13.03 -3.69
C GLU A 57 1.41 -11.58 -3.22
N ARG A 58 2.57 -10.92 -3.27
CA ARG A 58 2.66 -9.50 -2.88
C ARG A 58 1.79 -8.59 -3.75
N LYS A 59 1.67 -8.89 -5.05
CA LYS A 59 0.75 -8.18 -5.95
C LYS A 59 -0.71 -8.40 -5.55
N ASP A 60 -1.10 -9.64 -5.28
CA ASP A 60 -2.46 -9.97 -4.88
C ASP A 60 -2.80 -9.40 -3.49
N MET A 61 -1.82 -9.34 -2.57
CA MET A 61 -1.96 -8.69 -1.28
C MET A 61 -2.26 -7.19 -1.42
N ALA A 62 -1.55 -6.48 -2.31
CA ALA A 62 -1.77 -5.06 -2.55
C ALA A 62 -3.20 -4.78 -3.07
N CYS A 63 -3.75 -5.68 -3.89
CA CYS A 63 -5.12 -5.55 -4.42
C CYS A 63 -6.20 -5.61 -3.33
N VAL A 64 -6.00 -6.45 -2.29
CA VAL A 64 -7.03 -6.69 -1.27
C VAL A 64 -6.85 -5.86 0.00
N LEU A 65 -5.64 -5.33 0.23
CA LEU A 65 -5.25 -4.65 1.46
C LEU A 65 -6.21 -3.52 1.87
N LEU A 66 -6.58 -2.65 0.93
CA LEU A 66 -7.47 -1.52 1.23
C LEU A 66 -8.86 -2.01 1.68
N GLY A 67 -9.37 -3.07 1.05
CA GLY A 67 -10.67 -3.68 1.39
C GLY A 67 -10.69 -4.24 2.81
N CYS A 68 -9.61 -4.86 3.25
CA CYS A 68 -9.48 -5.39 4.61
C CYS A 68 -9.49 -4.31 5.70
N MET A 69 -9.12 -3.06 5.36
CA MET A 69 -9.01 -1.97 6.33
C MET A 69 -10.31 -1.16 6.50
N VAL A 70 -11.26 -1.28 5.57
CA VAL A 70 -12.51 -0.50 5.59
C VAL A 70 -13.29 -0.78 6.88
N GLY A 71 -13.64 0.30 7.60
CA GLY A 71 -14.39 0.21 8.86
C GLY A 71 -13.56 -0.24 10.07
N LYS A 72 -12.25 -0.47 9.91
CA LYS A 72 -11.34 -0.91 10.98
C LYS A 72 -10.33 0.14 11.42
N VAL A 73 -10.03 1.10 10.54
CA VAL A 73 -9.01 2.12 10.78
C VAL A 73 -9.57 3.52 10.54
N LEU A 74 -8.87 4.55 11.04
CA LEU A 74 -9.21 5.94 10.79
C LEU A 74 -9.25 6.24 9.28
N SER A 75 -10.20 7.08 8.86
CA SER A 75 -10.32 7.49 7.45
C SER A 75 -9.03 8.07 6.89
N ARG A 76 -8.25 8.78 7.70
CA ARG A 76 -6.94 9.33 7.32
C ARG A 76 -5.93 8.23 6.95
N VAL A 77 -5.96 7.08 7.63
CA VAL A 77 -5.11 5.92 7.32
C VAL A 77 -5.53 5.30 5.98
N ILE A 78 -6.82 5.13 5.75
CA ILE A 78 -7.36 4.69 4.45
C ILE A 78 -6.89 5.61 3.32
N THR A 79 -6.94 6.92 3.52
CA THR A 79 -6.47 7.91 2.52
C THR A 79 -4.99 7.71 2.17
N ILE A 80 -4.13 7.45 3.16
CA ILE A 80 -2.70 7.20 2.94
C ILE A 80 -2.46 5.91 2.15
N TYR A 81 -3.13 4.82 2.54
CA TYR A 81 -3.00 3.54 1.84
C TYR A 81 -3.49 3.65 0.40
N ARG A 82 -4.64 4.30 0.20
CA ARG A 82 -5.18 4.56 -1.14
C ARG A 82 -4.22 5.40 -1.98
N ALA A 83 -3.66 6.47 -1.44
CA ALA A 83 -2.70 7.33 -2.14
C ALA A 83 -1.47 6.53 -2.60
N LEU A 84 -0.87 5.73 -1.71
CA LEU A 84 0.30 4.93 -2.03
C LEU A 84 0.00 3.81 -3.03
N LEU A 85 -1.11 3.10 -2.87
CA LEU A 85 -1.53 2.06 -3.82
C LEU A 85 -1.83 2.66 -5.20
N ASN A 86 -2.56 3.78 -5.27
CA ASN A 86 -2.83 4.48 -6.54
C ASN A 86 -1.54 4.86 -7.27
N PHE A 87 -0.59 5.47 -6.56
CA PHE A 87 0.72 5.79 -7.14
C PHE A 87 1.40 4.55 -7.72
N LEU A 88 1.43 3.45 -6.96
CA LEU A 88 2.04 2.20 -7.40
C LEU A 88 1.36 1.58 -8.63
N TYR A 89 0.03 1.68 -8.73
CA TYR A 89 -0.71 1.17 -9.89
C TYR A 89 -0.45 2.02 -11.14
N LEU A 90 -0.50 3.35 -11.00
CA LEU A 90 -0.24 4.28 -12.11
C LEU A 90 1.20 4.18 -12.60
N ALA A 91 2.17 4.04 -11.69
CA ALA A 91 3.57 3.84 -12.02
C ALA A 91 3.84 2.56 -12.83
N GLN A 92 2.92 1.60 -12.85
CA GLN A 92 3.03 0.38 -13.66
C GLN A 92 2.50 0.51 -15.08
N TYR A 93 1.92 1.65 -15.44
CA TYR A 93 1.38 1.84 -16.77
C TYR A 93 2.52 1.91 -17.80
N PRO A 94 2.30 1.39 -19.02
CA PRO A 94 3.34 1.35 -20.05
C PRO A 94 3.67 2.74 -20.60
N THR A 95 2.76 3.71 -20.47
CA THR A 95 2.87 5.09 -20.92
C THR A 95 2.24 5.99 -19.88
N HIS A 96 2.78 7.20 -19.72
CA HIS A 96 2.30 8.17 -18.75
C HIS A 96 2.03 9.50 -19.46
N ASP A 97 0.80 9.68 -19.93
CA ASP A 97 0.35 10.94 -20.53
C ASP A 97 -0.36 11.74 -19.44
N ASP A 98 -1.68 11.56 -19.29
CA ASP A 98 -2.47 12.09 -18.16
C ASP A 98 -2.16 11.43 -16.81
N ASP A 99 -1.57 10.22 -16.81
CA ASP A 99 -1.25 9.46 -15.59
C ASP A 99 -0.24 10.16 -14.68
N SER A 100 0.62 11.00 -15.27
CA SER A 100 1.59 11.83 -14.54
C SER A 100 0.90 12.76 -13.54
N LEU A 101 -0.18 13.42 -13.95
CA LEU A 101 -0.98 14.31 -13.10
C LEU A 101 -1.64 13.55 -11.94
N TYR A 102 -2.22 12.38 -12.22
CA TYR A 102 -2.84 11.55 -11.17
C TYR A 102 -1.81 10.97 -10.18
N MET A 103 -0.57 10.72 -10.64
CA MET A 103 0.53 10.30 -9.76
C MET A 103 0.99 11.43 -8.84
N GLU A 104 1.06 12.67 -9.33
CA GLU A 104 1.34 13.85 -8.50
C GLU A 104 0.27 14.04 -7.43
N ASP A 105 -1.02 13.97 -7.83
CA ASP A 105 -2.14 14.06 -6.89
C ASP A 105 -2.06 12.99 -5.80
N ALA A 106 -1.66 11.77 -6.16
CA ALA A 106 -1.48 10.67 -5.21
C ALA A 106 -0.33 10.96 -4.22
N LEU A 107 0.80 11.47 -4.70
CA LEU A 107 1.93 11.89 -3.86
C LEU A 107 1.57 13.03 -2.91
N ASP A 108 0.87 14.05 -3.41
CA ASP A 108 0.43 15.19 -2.63
C ASP A 108 -0.60 14.79 -1.56
N LEU A 109 -1.52 13.89 -1.91
CA LEU A 109 -2.46 13.33 -0.96
C LEU A 109 -1.75 12.57 0.17
N PHE A 110 -0.75 11.75 -0.19
CA PHE A 110 0.11 11.07 0.79
C PHE A 110 0.83 12.08 1.68
N HIS A 111 1.52 13.07 1.11
CA HIS A 111 2.31 14.04 1.86
C HIS A 111 1.47 14.89 2.82
N ARG A 112 0.25 15.26 2.45
CA ARG A 112 -0.69 15.98 3.33
C ARG A 112 -1.12 15.17 4.55
N HIS A 113 -1.18 13.84 4.43
CA HIS A 113 -1.79 12.96 5.44
C HIS A 113 -0.77 12.12 6.21
N LYS A 114 0.47 12.01 5.72
CA LYS A 114 1.53 11.14 6.26
C LYS A 114 1.84 11.36 7.74
N SER A 115 1.55 12.55 8.27
CA SER A 115 1.73 12.88 9.69
C SER A 115 0.96 11.94 10.63
N VAL A 116 -0.13 11.30 10.17
CA VAL A 116 -0.86 10.31 10.99
C VAL A 116 -0.02 9.07 11.30
N LEU A 117 0.96 8.74 10.45
CA LEU A 117 1.84 7.58 10.68
C LEU A 117 2.96 7.89 11.69
N THR A 118 3.30 9.17 11.86
CA THR A 118 4.40 9.65 12.72
C THR A 118 3.94 10.40 13.96
N GLY A 119 2.67 10.81 14.01
CA GLY A 119 2.10 11.62 15.09
C GLY A 119 1.79 10.81 16.34
N GLN A 120 1.49 11.54 17.42
CA GLN A 120 1.07 10.98 18.72
C GLN A 120 -0.15 10.05 18.63
N ASP A 121 -0.96 10.15 17.58
CA ASP A 121 -2.20 9.39 17.42
C ASP A 121 -1.98 7.88 17.26
N LEU A 122 -0.90 7.46 16.60
CA LEU A 122 -0.65 6.06 16.21
C LEU A 122 0.80 5.60 16.42
N ASN A 123 1.78 6.51 16.40
CA ASN A 123 3.23 6.26 16.62
C ASN A 123 3.78 4.98 15.94
N ILE A 124 3.33 4.70 14.72
CA ILE A 124 3.70 3.47 13.99
C ILE A 124 5.15 3.53 13.52
N HIS A 125 5.68 4.73 13.32
CA HIS A 125 7.09 4.91 12.97
C HIS A 125 7.64 6.25 13.47
N LYS A 126 8.87 6.24 14.04
CA LYS A 126 9.54 7.44 14.54
C LYS A 126 9.83 8.47 13.44
N HIS A 127 10.00 8.01 12.19
CA HIS A 127 10.15 8.86 11.02
C HIS A 127 9.74 8.11 9.75
N LEU A 128 9.22 8.83 8.75
CA LEU A 128 8.95 8.30 7.41
C LEU A 128 10.13 8.47 6.45
N ASN A 129 11.36 8.58 6.98
CA ASN A 129 12.58 8.61 6.16
C ASN A 129 12.89 7.22 5.58
N ILE A 130 11.97 6.70 4.78
CA ILE A 130 12.09 5.44 4.06
C ILE A 130 12.58 5.79 2.67
N LEU A 131 13.76 5.27 2.31
CA LEU A 131 14.43 5.51 1.03
C LEU A 131 13.48 5.36 -0.17
N LYS A 132 12.53 4.43 -0.08
CA LYS A 132 11.52 4.17 -1.11
C LYS A 132 10.53 5.32 -1.33
N PHE A 133 10.15 6.07 -0.30
CA PHE A 133 9.31 7.27 -0.49
C PHE A 133 10.07 8.37 -1.22
N HIS A 134 11.37 8.54 -0.91
CA HIS A 134 12.21 9.45 -1.66
C HIS A 134 12.36 9.00 -3.12
N SER A 135 12.51 7.70 -3.36
CA SER A 135 12.51 7.14 -4.72
C SER A 135 11.20 7.36 -5.48
N MET A 136 10.04 7.52 -4.83
CA MET A 136 8.78 7.85 -5.52
C MET A 136 8.83 9.27 -6.12
N VAL A 137 9.41 10.22 -5.38
CA VAL A 137 9.59 11.61 -5.85
C VAL A 137 10.53 11.63 -7.04
N HIS A 138 11.68 10.95 -6.93
CA HIS A 138 12.63 10.82 -8.04
C HIS A 138 12.04 10.12 -9.26
N TYR A 139 11.22 9.08 -9.04
CA TYR A 139 10.55 8.39 -10.12
C TYR A 139 9.67 9.37 -10.90
N MET A 140 8.87 10.18 -10.21
CA MET A 140 8.07 11.24 -10.85
C MET A 140 8.88 12.26 -11.62
N GLU A 141 10.01 12.71 -11.08
CA GLU A 141 10.91 13.63 -11.80
C GLU A 141 11.48 13.02 -13.08
N CYS A 142 11.60 11.69 -13.17
CA CYS A 142 12.13 11.00 -14.34
C CYS A 142 11.10 10.72 -15.45
N ILE A 143 9.80 10.81 -15.14
CA ILE A 143 8.71 10.53 -16.09
C ILE A 143 8.13 11.82 -16.70
N LYS A 144 8.36 12.96 -16.04
CA LYS A 144 8.09 14.30 -16.58
C LYS A 144 9.06 14.62 -17.72
#